data_AF-A0A0R1UI68-F1
#
_entry.id   AF-A0A0R1UI68-F1
#
_cell.length_a   1.000
_cell.length_b   1.000
_cell.length_c   1.000
_cell.angle_alpha   90.00
_cell.angle_beta   90.00
_cell.angle_gamma   90.00
#
_symmetry.space_group_name_H-M   'P 1'
#
loop_
_entity.id
_entity.type
_entity.pdbx_description
1 polymer ?
#
loop_
_entity_poly.entity_id
_entity_poly.type
_entity_poly.pdbx_seq_one_letter_code
_entity_poly.pdbx_strand_id
1 'polypeptide(L)'
;MKKRKLFTVLAAAALLTSTGVSLAETTTPTVQAATKSTKKNYKNPTVSVKKGARLYKITFNKKGTAVSKIVPMKKNGRQLTMKAVKMTASWSTKYKGVNYYYLGGNYAIRTKDAKVISKKKVPTLTSLMKQSRDKAVAAYKKKAADWQSKIDAAKPKTYTGKVTTASIYFNMDTSTGKGSKADSEMPVGTTLTILFKDDNAISSNNQKVTAYYAMTSDKKYILIPASAVTLDDPNAAVLTSEQYSASNKNANDLYEQAKKDLNIKDDNASSNNN
;
A
#
# COMPACT_ATOMS: atom_id res chain seq x y z
N MET A 1 -0.31 22.23 1.79
CA MET A 1 0.13 20.88 2.21
C MET A 1 0.06 19.92 1.03
N LYS A 2 1.19 19.32 0.63
CA LYS A 2 1.21 18.25 -0.38
C LYS A 2 0.50 17.04 0.22
N LYS A 3 -0.69 16.70 -0.29
CA LYS A 3 -1.49 15.55 0.17
C LYS A 3 -0.69 14.27 -0.10
N ARG A 4 0.09 13.79 0.89
CA ARG A 4 0.72 12.47 0.86
C ARG A 4 -0.38 11.42 1.02
N LYS A 5 -1.17 11.20 -0.04
CA LYS A 5 -2.16 10.11 -0.07
C LYS A 5 -1.40 8.82 0.18
N LEU A 6 -1.93 7.92 1.02
CA LEU A 6 -1.32 6.59 1.22
C LEU A 6 -1.10 5.91 -0.12
N PHE A 7 -2.01 6.11 -1.08
CA PHE A 7 -1.88 5.66 -2.47
C PHE A 7 -0.63 6.18 -3.22
N THR A 8 -0.16 7.39 -2.95
CA THR A 8 1.03 7.96 -3.60
C THR A 8 2.30 7.36 -3.00
N VAL A 9 2.33 7.13 -1.68
CA VAL A 9 3.39 6.38 -1.00
C VAL A 9 3.37 4.90 -1.42
N LEU A 10 2.17 4.34 -1.66
CA LEU A 10 1.98 2.99 -2.20
C LEU A 10 2.45 2.86 -3.65
N ALA A 11 2.20 3.87 -4.48
CA ALA A 11 2.67 3.91 -5.86
C ALA A 11 4.21 4.00 -5.91
N ALA A 12 4.80 4.81 -5.03
CA ALA A 12 6.25 4.88 -4.86
C ALA A 12 6.83 3.54 -4.34
N ALA A 13 6.22 2.90 -3.34
CA ALA A 13 6.64 1.58 -2.86
C ALA A 13 6.45 0.48 -3.93
N ALA A 14 5.36 0.51 -4.71
CA ALA A 14 5.11 -0.42 -5.81
C ALA A 14 6.07 -0.21 -7.00
N LEU A 15 6.57 1.01 -7.21
CA LEU A 15 7.57 1.32 -8.25
C LEU A 15 9.02 1.05 -7.75
N LEU A 16 9.32 1.31 -6.49
CA LEU A 16 10.63 1.06 -5.84
C LEU A 16 10.86 -0.41 -5.45
N THR A 17 9.80 -1.22 -5.33
CA THR A 17 9.90 -2.68 -5.15
C THR A 17 10.38 -3.41 -6.41
N SER A 18 10.57 -2.72 -7.54
CA SER A 18 11.31 -3.24 -8.70
C SER A 18 12.78 -3.55 -8.35
N THR A 19 13.32 -2.92 -7.31
CA THR A 19 14.66 -3.20 -6.76
C THR A 19 14.65 -3.14 -5.22
N GLY A 20 14.08 -4.15 -4.54
CA GLY A 20 14.62 -4.57 -3.25
C GLY A 20 13.87 -4.22 -1.96
N VAL A 21 12.66 -3.67 -1.98
CA VAL A 21 11.82 -3.69 -0.78
C VAL A 21 11.11 -5.05 -0.70
N SER A 22 11.64 -5.89 0.18
CA SER A 22 10.96 -7.10 0.64
C SER A 22 9.57 -6.71 1.16
N LEU A 23 8.53 -6.95 0.36
CA LEU A 23 7.24 -7.35 0.92
C LEU A 23 7.60 -8.44 1.93
N ALA A 24 7.36 -8.13 3.21
CA ALA A 24 7.85 -8.83 4.37
C ALA A 24 7.95 -10.33 4.12
N GLU A 25 9.12 -10.86 4.49
CA GLU A 25 9.46 -12.28 4.57
C GLU A 25 8.24 -13.16 4.83
N THR A 26 7.57 -13.58 3.76
CA THR A 26 6.80 -14.81 3.80
C THR A 26 7.86 -15.87 3.73
N THR A 27 8.23 -16.38 4.90
CA THR A 27 9.22 -17.42 5.23
C THR A 27 8.87 -18.79 4.62
N THR A 28 8.51 -18.80 3.34
CA THR A 28 8.56 -19.97 2.49
C THR A 28 9.37 -19.61 1.26
N PRO A 29 10.27 -20.49 0.78
CA PRO A 29 10.98 -20.23 -0.46
C PRO A 29 9.94 -19.89 -1.52
N THR A 30 10.04 -18.71 -2.13
CA THR A 30 9.01 -18.17 -3.02
C THR A 30 8.64 -19.13 -4.16
N VAL A 31 9.57 -20.00 -4.59
CA VAL A 31 9.30 -21.15 -5.47
C VAL A 31 8.39 -22.21 -4.84
N GLN A 32 8.61 -22.59 -3.58
CA GLN A 32 7.74 -23.54 -2.86
C GLN A 32 6.35 -22.96 -2.57
N ALA A 33 6.25 -21.67 -2.20
CA ALA A 33 4.97 -20.99 -2.00
C ALA A 33 4.15 -20.89 -3.31
N ALA A 34 4.80 -20.57 -4.43
CA ALA A 34 4.19 -20.57 -5.77
C ALA A 34 3.63 -21.96 -6.13
N THR A 35 4.32 -23.05 -5.75
CA THR A 35 3.83 -24.42 -5.98
C THR A 35 2.76 -24.90 -4.98
N LYS A 36 2.66 -24.31 -3.79
CA LYS A 36 1.65 -24.66 -2.77
C LYS A 36 0.29 -24.00 -3.04
N SER A 37 0.26 -22.72 -3.46
CA SER A 37 -1.01 -22.02 -3.74
C SER A 37 -1.76 -22.58 -4.96
N THR A 38 -1.05 -23.21 -5.89
CA THR A 38 -1.63 -23.91 -7.05
C THR A 38 -2.41 -25.18 -6.69
N LYS A 39 -2.33 -25.69 -5.45
CA LYS A 39 -2.97 -26.95 -5.04
C LYS A 39 -4.50 -26.95 -5.15
N LYS A 40 -5.17 -25.80 -5.09
CA LYS A 40 -6.65 -25.78 -5.06
C LYS A 40 -7.34 -25.81 -6.42
N ASN A 41 -6.69 -25.50 -7.55
CA ASN A 41 -7.35 -25.55 -8.88
C ASN A 41 -6.42 -25.70 -10.10
N TYR A 42 -5.09 -25.74 -9.95
CA TYR A 42 -4.17 -25.90 -11.07
C TYR A 42 -3.68 -27.34 -11.17
N LYS A 43 -4.33 -28.15 -12.02
CA LYS A 43 -3.75 -29.44 -12.45
C LYS A 43 -2.44 -29.14 -13.19
N ASN A 44 -1.32 -29.35 -12.50
CA ASN A 44 0.01 -29.21 -13.07
C ASN A 44 0.13 -30.13 -14.31
N PRO A 45 0.81 -29.68 -15.38
CA PRO A 45 0.95 -30.44 -16.62
C PRO A 45 1.73 -31.74 -16.41
N THR A 46 1.31 -32.79 -17.13
CA THR A 46 1.96 -34.11 -17.09
C THR A 46 2.97 -34.23 -18.21
N VAL A 47 4.15 -34.74 -17.89
CA VAL A 47 5.23 -35.06 -18.81
C VAL A 47 5.48 -36.57 -18.82
N SER A 48 5.79 -37.11 -20.00
CA SER A 48 6.31 -38.47 -20.17
C SER A 48 7.82 -38.39 -20.30
N VAL A 49 8.53 -39.06 -19.39
CA VAL A 49 10.00 -39.06 -19.31
C VAL A 49 10.56 -40.27 -20.06
N LYS A 50 11.60 -40.07 -20.87
CA LYS A 50 12.29 -41.15 -21.57
C LYS A 50 13.06 -42.03 -20.58
N LYS A 51 13.12 -43.34 -20.84
CA LYS A 51 14.00 -44.27 -20.10
C LYS A 51 15.45 -43.79 -20.22
N GLY A 52 16.18 -43.77 -19.12
CA GLY A 52 17.58 -43.33 -19.09
C GLY A 52 17.78 -41.82 -18.95
N ALA A 53 16.71 -41.02 -18.85
CA ALA A 53 16.80 -39.58 -18.61
C ALA A 53 17.55 -39.30 -17.29
N ARG A 54 18.52 -38.39 -17.31
CA ARG A 54 19.29 -38.05 -16.11
C ARG A 54 18.44 -37.22 -15.14
N LEU A 55 18.49 -37.58 -13.86
CA LEU A 55 17.88 -36.82 -12.78
C LEU A 55 18.86 -35.75 -12.29
N TYR A 56 18.37 -34.53 -12.08
CA TYR A 56 19.16 -33.40 -11.59
C TYR A 56 18.61 -32.89 -10.27
N LYS A 57 19.50 -32.45 -9.38
CA LYS A 57 19.18 -31.69 -8.17
C LYS A 57 19.27 -30.19 -8.46
N ILE A 58 18.27 -29.45 -8.02
CA ILE A 58 18.19 -28.00 -8.15
C ILE A 58 18.51 -27.34 -6.81
N THR A 59 19.28 -26.26 -6.86
CA THR A 59 19.49 -25.32 -5.77
C THR A 59 18.97 -23.95 -6.20
N PHE A 60 18.32 -23.25 -5.28
CA PHE A 60 17.82 -21.89 -5.49
C PHE A 60 18.79 -20.87 -4.88
N ASN A 61 18.70 -19.61 -5.29
CA ASN A 61 19.38 -18.53 -4.60
C ASN A 61 18.82 -18.36 -3.18
N LYS A 62 19.51 -17.60 -2.30
CA LYS A 62 19.07 -17.34 -0.92
C LYS A 62 17.64 -16.79 -0.83
N LYS A 63 17.24 -15.98 -1.83
CA LYS A 63 15.89 -15.38 -1.92
C LYS A 63 14.82 -16.37 -2.42
N GLY A 64 15.20 -17.57 -2.87
CA GLY A 64 14.30 -18.57 -3.42
C GLY A 64 13.59 -18.15 -4.72
N THR A 65 14.07 -17.13 -5.42
CA THR A 65 13.41 -16.51 -6.59
C THR A 65 13.94 -17.00 -7.94
N ALA A 66 15.14 -17.58 -7.94
CA ALA A 66 15.80 -18.06 -9.15
C ALA A 66 16.58 -19.34 -8.85
N VAL A 67 16.79 -20.15 -9.89
CA VAL A 67 17.66 -21.32 -9.82
C VAL A 67 19.12 -20.86 -9.82
N SER A 68 19.85 -21.19 -8.76
CA SER A 68 21.28 -20.87 -8.60
C SER A 68 22.18 -21.98 -9.14
N LYS A 69 21.75 -23.25 -9.05
CA LYS A 69 22.56 -24.40 -9.47
C LYS A 69 21.67 -25.56 -9.92
N ILE A 70 22.10 -26.26 -10.96
CA ILE A 70 21.52 -27.56 -11.36
C ILE A 70 22.68 -28.54 -11.55
N VAL A 71 22.67 -29.65 -10.80
CA VAL A 71 23.71 -30.68 -10.87
C VAL A 71 23.10 -32.06 -11.12
N PRO A 72 23.76 -32.94 -11.89
CA PRO A 72 23.34 -34.34 -11.99
C PRO A 72 23.32 -34.98 -10.60
N MET A 73 22.23 -35.67 -10.28
CA MET A 73 22.15 -36.42 -9.04
C MET A 73 23.01 -37.68 -9.16
N LYS A 74 23.83 -37.95 -8.13
CA LYS A 74 24.66 -39.15 -8.06
C LYS A 74 24.32 -39.95 -6.81
N LYS A 75 24.37 -41.28 -6.92
CA LYS A 75 24.34 -42.23 -5.80
C LYS A 75 25.53 -43.17 -5.97
N ASN A 76 26.39 -43.27 -4.96
CA ASN A 76 27.61 -44.08 -4.99
C ASN A 76 28.48 -43.78 -6.22
N GLY A 77 28.70 -42.49 -6.51
CA GLY A 77 29.49 -42.03 -7.68
C GLY A 77 28.79 -42.15 -9.05
N ARG A 78 27.74 -42.97 -9.17
CA ARG A 78 27.00 -43.18 -10.43
C ARG A 78 25.85 -42.18 -10.59
N GLN A 79 25.64 -41.70 -11.81
CA GLN A 79 24.53 -40.78 -12.11
C GLN A 79 23.19 -41.52 -11.99
N LEU A 80 22.21 -40.90 -11.32
CA LEU A 80 20.87 -41.44 -11.26
C LEU A 80 20.11 -41.13 -12.54
N THR A 81 19.54 -42.18 -13.13
CA THR A 81 18.69 -42.09 -14.31
C THR A 81 17.27 -42.53 -13.98
N MET A 82 16.31 -41.95 -14.68
CA MET A 82 14.90 -42.26 -14.52
C MET A 82 14.50 -43.47 -15.38
N LYS A 83 13.57 -44.27 -14.86
CA LYS A 83 12.79 -45.20 -15.69
C LYS A 83 11.82 -44.39 -16.56
N ALA A 84 11.31 -45.01 -17.63
CA ALA A 84 10.21 -44.42 -18.38
C ALA A 84 9.01 -44.26 -17.44
N VAL A 85 8.54 -43.03 -17.25
CA VAL A 85 7.47 -42.73 -16.29
C VAL A 85 6.70 -41.48 -16.72
N LYS A 86 5.41 -41.45 -16.39
CA LYS A 86 4.58 -40.25 -16.52
C LYS A 86 4.56 -39.56 -15.16
N MET A 87 4.84 -38.26 -15.14
CA MET A 87 4.84 -37.48 -13.91
C MET A 87 4.52 -36.04 -14.16
N THR A 88 4.24 -35.33 -13.08
CA THR A 88 3.83 -33.95 -13.12
C THR A 88 5.04 -33.02 -13.13
N ALA A 89 5.05 -32.04 -14.04
CA ALA A 89 6.02 -30.95 -14.05
C ALA A 89 5.36 -29.67 -13.51
N SER A 90 5.93 -29.06 -12.48
CA SER A 90 5.34 -27.85 -11.89
C SER A 90 5.68 -26.59 -12.69
N TRP A 91 6.91 -26.50 -13.20
CA TRP A 91 7.38 -25.38 -14.01
C TRP A 91 8.63 -25.75 -14.80
N SER A 92 9.02 -24.87 -15.72
CA SER A 92 10.23 -24.96 -16.51
C SER A 92 11.16 -23.78 -16.25
N THR A 93 12.46 -23.99 -16.42
CA THR A 93 13.47 -22.94 -16.32
C THR A 93 14.63 -23.19 -17.27
N LYS A 94 15.27 -22.12 -17.72
CA LYS A 94 16.53 -22.17 -18.49
C LYS A 94 17.69 -21.93 -17.53
N TYR A 95 18.66 -22.83 -17.50
CA TYR A 95 19.88 -22.70 -16.70
C TYR A 95 21.09 -23.03 -17.57
N LYS A 96 22.04 -22.08 -17.69
CA LYS A 96 23.23 -22.19 -18.55
C LYS A 96 22.91 -22.72 -19.96
N GLY A 97 21.92 -22.12 -20.62
CA GLY A 97 21.52 -22.50 -21.98
C GLY A 97 20.57 -23.71 -22.09
N VAL A 98 20.45 -24.53 -21.04
CA VAL A 98 19.66 -25.77 -21.07
C VAL A 98 18.31 -25.58 -20.36
N ASN A 99 17.24 -26.06 -20.98
CA ASN A 99 15.88 -26.02 -20.42
C ASN A 99 15.61 -27.26 -19.57
N TYR A 100 15.05 -27.05 -18.38
CA TYR A 100 14.70 -28.09 -17.42
C TYR A 100 13.23 -28.02 -17.01
N TYR A 101 12.62 -29.18 -16.77
CA TYR A 101 11.34 -29.31 -16.06
C TYR A 101 11.60 -29.62 -14.58
N TYR A 102 10.95 -28.88 -13.69
CA TYR A 102 10.93 -29.14 -12.25
C TYR A 102 9.85 -30.16 -11.91
N LEU A 103 10.25 -31.19 -11.15
CA LEU A 103 9.41 -32.35 -10.82
C LEU A 103 8.92 -32.35 -9.37
N GLY A 104 9.26 -31.34 -8.57
CA GLY A 104 9.05 -31.35 -7.11
C GLY A 104 10.30 -31.83 -6.35
N GLY A 105 10.33 -31.62 -5.03
CA GLY A 105 11.39 -32.17 -4.17
C GLY A 105 12.83 -31.72 -4.49
N ASN A 106 13.00 -30.57 -5.16
CA ASN A 106 14.28 -30.07 -5.70
C ASN A 106 14.86 -30.93 -6.84
N TYR A 107 14.00 -31.66 -7.55
CA TYR A 107 14.40 -32.48 -8.69
C TYR A 107 13.98 -31.87 -10.03
N ALA A 108 14.80 -32.12 -11.04
CA ALA A 108 14.51 -31.75 -12.42
C ALA A 108 15.06 -32.75 -13.43
N ILE A 109 14.56 -32.60 -14.65
CA ILE A 109 15.03 -33.30 -15.85
C ILE A 109 15.19 -32.29 -16.98
N ARG A 110 16.01 -32.61 -17.98
CA ARG A 110 16.06 -31.77 -19.18
C ARG A 110 14.78 -31.93 -19.97
N THR A 111 14.31 -30.83 -20.53
CA THR A 111 13.10 -30.82 -21.37
C THR A 111 13.23 -31.73 -22.60
N LYS A 112 14.41 -31.85 -23.21
CA LYS A 112 14.64 -32.77 -24.34
C LYS A 112 14.44 -34.26 -24.02
N ASP A 113 14.54 -34.60 -22.73
CA ASP A 113 14.41 -35.97 -22.23
C ASP A 113 12.98 -36.29 -21.77
N ALA A 114 12.03 -35.36 -21.99
CA ALA A 114 10.63 -35.52 -21.65
C ALA A 114 9.69 -34.85 -22.67
N LYS A 115 8.50 -35.41 -22.85
CA LYS A 115 7.45 -34.82 -23.71
C LYS A 115 6.27 -34.41 -22.84
N VAL A 116 5.77 -33.19 -23.00
CA VAL A 116 4.51 -32.77 -22.37
C VAL A 116 3.38 -33.55 -23.03
N ILE A 117 2.61 -34.28 -22.23
CA ILE A 117 1.49 -35.11 -22.70
C ILE A 117 0.12 -34.54 -22.30
N SER A 118 0.08 -33.53 -21.44
CA SER A 118 -1.13 -32.78 -21.14
C SER A 118 -1.41 -31.68 -22.17
N LYS A 119 -2.69 -31.35 -22.38
CA LYS A 119 -3.11 -30.19 -23.22
C LYS A 119 -2.52 -28.85 -22.75
N LYS A 120 -2.17 -28.73 -21.46
CA LYS A 120 -1.60 -27.52 -20.86
C LYS A 120 -0.08 -27.50 -21.03
N LYS A 121 0.49 -26.34 -21.39
CA LYS A 121 1.94 -26.10 -21.40
C LYS A 121 2.48 -26.01 -19.97
N VAL A 122 3.74 -26.42 -19.78
CA VAL A 122 4.46 -26.25 -18.52
C VAL A 122 4.82 -24.76 -18.35
N PRO A 123 4.34 -24.06 -17.30
CA PRO A 123 4.62 -22.64 -17.12
C PRO A 123 6.12 -22.42 -16.85
N THR A 124 6.64 -21.24 -17.16
CA THR A 124 8.01 -20.87 -16.80
C THR A 124 8.07 -20.41 -15.34
N LEU A 125 9.21 -20.61 -14.67
CA LEU A 125 9.43 -20.08 -13.32
C LEU A 125 9.19 -18.57 -13.28
N THR A 126 9.68 -17.83 -14.28
CA THR A 126 9.45 -16.39 -14.41
C THR A 126 7.97 -16.02 -14.46
N SER A 127 7.16 -16.77 -15.22
CA SER A 127 5.71 -16.53 -15.31
C SER A 127 5.02 -16.77 -13.97
N LEU A 128 5.40 -17.83 -13.25
CA LEU A 128 4.84 -18.10 -11.92
C LEU A 128 5.24 -17.02 -10.91
N MET A 129 6.50 -16.58 -10.94
CA MET A 129 6.98 -15.50 -10.09
C MET A 129 6.27 -14.18 -10.39
N LYS A 130 6.03 -13.85 -11.67
CA LYS A 130 5.25 -12.68 -12.07
C LYS A 130 3.82 -12.73 -11.53
N GLN A 131 3.11 -13.83 -11.78
CA GLN A 131 1.75 -14.01 -11.28
C GLN A 131 1.65 -13.94 -9.75
N SER A 132 2.63 -14.50 -9.04
CA SER A 132 2.69 -14.42 -7.57
C SER A 132 2.89 -12.99 -7.09
N ARG A 133 3.75 -12.21 -7.77
CA ARG A 133 3.96 -10.79 -7.47
C ARG A 133 2.72 -9.97 -7.74
N ASP A 134 2.09 -10.14 -8.90
CA ASP A 134 0.90 -9.38 -9.28
C ASP A 134 -0.25 -9.60 -8.29
N LYS A 135 -0.44 -10.85 -7.83
CA LYS A 135 -1.42 -11.18 -6.77
C LYS A 135 -1.10 -10.51 -5.44
N ALA A 136 0.17 -10.54 -5.02
CA ALA A 136 0.60 -9.88 -3.78
C ALA A 136 0.37 -8.36 -3.84
N VAL A 137 0.70 -7.73 -4.98
CA VAL A 137 0.46 -6.30 -5.22
C VAL A 137 -1.04 -5.99 -5.19
N ALA A 138 -1.88 -6.80 -5.83
CA ALA A 138 -3.33 -6.60 -5.83
C ALA A 138 -3.92 -6.69 -4.40
N ALA A 139 -3.51 -7.69 -3.63
CA ALA A 139 -3.93 -7.83 -2.23
C ALA A 139 -3.50 -6.64 -1.36
N TYR A 140 -2.26 -6.17 -1.55
CA TYR A 140 -1.73 -5.02 -0.83
C TYR A 140 -2.42 -3.71 -1.20
N LYS A 141 -2.72 -3.49 -2.50
CA LYS A 141 -3.52 -2.35 -2.97
C LYS A 141 -4.91 -2.34 -2.34
N LYS A 142 -5.56 -3.50 -2.25
CA LYS A 142 -6.88 -3.61 -1.60
C LYS A 142 -6.79 -3.21 -0.12
N LYS A 143 -5.83 -3.78 0.60
CA LYS A 143 -5.59 -3.46 2.03
C LYS A 143 -5.35 -1.97 2.26
N ALA A 144 -4.55 -1.33 1.40
CA ALA A 144 -4.31 0.10 1.48
C ALA A 144 -5.57 0.95 1.18
N ALA A 145 -6.42 0.51 0.25
CA ALA A 145 -7.69 1.16 -0.02
C ALA A 145 -8.64 1.09 1.19
N ASP A 146 -8.70 -0.08 1.85
CA ASP A 146 -9.49 -0.27 3.07
C ASP A 146 -9.02 0.69 4.18
N TRP A 147 -7.71 0.84 4.37
CA TRP A 147 -7.14 1.82 5.30
C TRP A 147 -7.46 3.27 4.93
N GLN A 148 -7.30 3.64 3.67
CA GLN A 148 -7.60 5.00 3.22
C GLN A 148 -9.07 5.34 3.48
N SER A 149 -9.99 4.39 3.24
CA SER A 149 -11.41 4.58 3.53
C SER A 149 -11.68 4.80 5.02
N LYS A 150 -11.01 4.06 5.92
CA LYS A 150 -11.13 4.25 7.37
C LYS A 150 -10.62 5.62 7.82
N ILE A 151 -9.47 6.03 7.29
CA ILE A 151 -8.87 7.32 7.61
C ILE A 151 -9.74 8.46 7.09
N ASP A 152 -10.26 8.36 5.87
CA ASP A 152 -11.12 9.40 5.30
C ASP A 152 -12.46 9.51 6.04
N ALA A 153 -13.01 8.40 6.53
CA ALA A 153 -14.21 8.40 7.38
C ALA A 153 -13.95 9.00 8.78
N ALA A 154 -12.72 8.90 9.30
CA ALA A 154 -12.34 9.43 10.61
C ALA A 154 -11.91 10.91 10.58
N LYS A 155 -11.63 11.48 9.41
CA LYS A 155 -11.25 12.89 9.29
C LYS A 155 -12.41 13.78 9.72
N PRO A 156 -12.12 14.92 10.40
CA PRO A 156 -13.15 15.88 10.71
C PRO A 156 -13.77 16.42 9.41
N LYS A 157 -15.11 16.43 9.36
CA LYS A 157 -15.84 17.00 8.24
C LYS A 157 -15.70 18.52 8.29
N THR A 158 -15.33 19.11 7.15
CA THR A 158 -15.30 20.56 6.95
C THR A 158 -16.48 20.97 6.10
N TYR A 159 -16.92 22.22 6.25
CA TYR A 159 -18.04 22.78 5.49
C TYR A 159 -17.58 23.98 4.69
N THR A 160 -18.34 24.33 3.67
CA THR A 160 -18.13 25.57 2.92
C THR A 160 -19.18 26.57 3.37
N GLY A 161 -18.79 27.84 3.45
CA GLY A 161 -19.71 28.94 3.69
C GLY A 161 -19.23 30.21 3.03
N LYS A 162 -20.07 31.24 3.06
CA LYS A 162 -19.77 32.57 2.53
C LYS A 162 -20.05 33.63 3.58
N VAL A 163 -19.20 34.66 3.58
CA VAL A 163 -19.43 35.86 4.37
C VAL A 163 -20.60 36.62 3.76
N THR A 164 -21.67 36.82 4.53
CA THR A 164 -22.88 37.53 4.08
C THR A 164 -22.98 38.94 4.63
N THR A 165 -22.24 39.22 5.71
CA THR A 165 -22.13 40.54 6.32
C THR A 165 -20.66 40.89 6.48
N ALA A 166 -20.25 42.08 6.06
CA ALA A 166 -18.89 42.55 6.30
C ALA A 166 -18.62 42.51 7.81
N SER A 167 -17.49 41.94 8.22
CA SER A 167 -17.25 41.65 9.63
C SER A 167 -15.78 41.62 9.99
N ILE A 168 -15.50 42.08 11.20
CA ILE A 168 -14.19 41.95 11.83
C ILE A 168 -13.84 40.47 11.94
N TYR A 169 -12.60 40.13 11.61
CA TYR A 169 -12.04 38.80 11.75
C TYR A 169 -10.61 38.88 12.29
N PHE A 170 -10.10 37.73 12.74
CA PHE A 170 -8.73 37.60 13.21
C PHE A 170 -7.95 36.66 12.30
N ASN A 171 -6.73 37.04 11.94
CA ASN A 171 -5.78 36.12 11.33
C ASN A 171 -5.19 35.23 12.42
N MET A 172 -5.27 33.92 12.23
CA MET A 172 -4.79 32.93 13.19
C MET A 172 -3.44 32.36 12.74
N ASP A 173 -2.43 32.51 13.59
CA ASP A 173 -1.18 31.78 13.44
C ASP A 173 -1.34 30.38 14.04
N THR A 174 -1.34 29.36 13.17
CA THR A 174 -1.51 27.97 13.59
C THR A 174 -0.32 27.39 14.36
N SER A 175 0.85 28.03 14.33
CA SER A 175 2.04 27.57 15.04
C SER A 175 2.08 28.05 16.48
N THR A 176 1.61 29.27 16.74
CA THR A 176 1.61 29.90 18.06
C THR A 176 0.22 29.92 18.71
N GLY A 177 -0.84 29.67 17.95
CA GLY A 177 -2.23 29.77 18.40
C GLY A 177 -2.71 31.20 18.63
N LYS A 178 -1.90 32.21 18.31
CA LYS A 178 -2.23 33.62 18.53
C LYS A 178 -3.04 34.18 17.36
N GLY A 179 -4.09 34.93 17.69
CA GLY A 179 -4.89 35.69 16.74
C GLY A 179 -4.49 37.16 16.72
N SER A 180 -4.49 37.78 15.55
CA SER A 180 -4.38 39.24 15.39
C SER A 180 -5.59 39.76 14.62
N LYS A 181 -6.21 40.84 15.11
CA LYS A 181 -7.34 41.45 14.40
C LYS A 181 -6.84 41.93 13.03
N ALA A 182 -7.60 41.64 11.98
CA ALA A 182 -7.29 42.16 10.66
C ALA A 182 -7.55 43.67 10.58
N ASP A 183 -6.75 44.37 9.79
CA ASP A 183 -6.86 45.83 9.61
C ASP A 183 -8.12 46.24 8.83
N SER A 184 -8.68 45.32 8.06
CA SER A 184 -9.92 45.49 7.30
C SER A 184 -10.94 44.44 7.68
N GLU A 185 -12.22 44.74 7.46
CA GLU A 185 -13.28 43.74 7.55
C GLU A 185 -13.18 42.71 6.42
N MET A 186 -13.71 41.51 6.68
CA MET A 186 -13.78 40.48 5.65
C MET A 186 -14.85 40.88 4.61
N PRO A 187 -14.53 40.91 3.31
CA PRO A 187 -15.49 41.29 2.28
C PRO A 187 -16.67 40.30 2.20
N VAL A 188 -17.85 40.84 1.93
CA VAL A 188 -19.04 40.05 1.58
C VAL A 188 -18.76 39.21 0.33
N GLY A 189 -19.25 37.97 0.32
CA GLY A 189 -19.05 37.00 -0.75
C GLY A 189 -17.77 36.17 -0.61
N THR A 190 -16.90 36.47 0.36
CA THR A 190 -15.70 35.67 0.61
C THR A 190 -16.08 34.24 0.97
N THR A 191 -15.56 33.28 0.20
CA THR A 191 -15.79 31.86 0.43
C THR A 191 -14.80 31.33 1.46
N LEU A 192 -15.32 30.61 2.45
CA LEU A 192 -14.59 30.08 3.59
C LEU A 192 -14.78 28.56 3.68
N THR A 193 -13.71 27.85 4.03
CA THR A 193 -13.79 26.46 4.50
C THR A 193 -13.84 26.46 6.02
N ILE A 194 -15.00 26.14 6.58
CA ILE A 194 -15.24 26.07 8.02
C ILE A 194 -14.68 24.76 8.56
N LEU A 195 -13.78 24.86 9.53
CA LEU A 195 -13.11 23.72 10.14
C LEU A 195 -13.86 23.26 11.39
N PHE A 196 -14.08 24.18 12.32
CA PHE A 196 -14.81 23.95 13.56
C PHE A 196 -15.36 25.28 14.10
N LYS A 197 -16.22 25.19 15.10
CA LYS A 197 -16.75 26.32 15.85
C LYS A 197 -16.19 26.36 17.26
N ASP A 198 -16.16 27.54 17.82
CA ASP A 198 -15.87 27.78 19.22
C ASP A 198 -16.87 28.80 19.76
N ASP A 199 -17.66 28.37 20.73
CA ASP A 199 -18.76 29.15 21.32
C ASP A 199 -18.23 30.25 22.27
N ASN A 200 -16.92 30.27 22.57
CA ASN A 200 -16.31 31.19 23.52
C ASN A 200 -15.12 31.98 22.94
N ALA A 201 -14.82 31.88 21.65
CA ALA A 201 -13.58 32.42 21.08
C ALA A 201 -13.55 33.95 20.94
N ILE A 202 -14.71 34.60 20.87
CA ILE A 202 -14.81 36.07 20.77
C ILE A 202 -15.69 36.58 21.91
N SER A 203 -15.18 37.52 22.69
CA SER A 203 -15.99 38.32 23.61
C SER A 203 -16.30 39.68 22.97
N SER A 204 -17.58 40.04 22.95
CA SER A 204 -18.05 41.36 22.55
C SER A 204 -19.03 41.85 23.61
N ASN A 205 -18.79 43.01 24.21
CA ASN A 205 -19.65 43.61 25.23
C ASN A 205 -20.07 42.65 26.37
N ASN A 206 -19.10 41.90 26.94
CA ASN A 206 -19.31 40.87 27.97
C ASN A 206 -20.19 39.68 27.56
N GLN A 207 -20.58 39.57 26.29
CA GLN A 207 -21.25 38.41 25.73
C GLN A 207 -20.29 37.57 24.91
N LYS A 208 -20.37 36.25 25.09
CA LYS A 208 -19.59 35.28 24.32
C LYS A 208 -20.30 35.01 23.01
N VAL A 209 -19.56 35.08 21.92
CA VAL A 209 -20.09 34.89 20.56
C VAL A 209 -19.46 33.64 19.95
N THR A 210 -20.30 32.78 19.37
CA THR A 210 -19.82 31.66 18.56
C THR A 210 -19.07 32.18 17.35
N ALA A 211 -17.85 31.71 17.18
CA ALA A 211 -17.01 32.01 16.03
C ALA A 211 -16.66 30.72 15.28
N TYR A 212 -16.43 30.87 13.98
CA TYR A 212 -15.89 29.82 13.14
C TYR A 212 -14.38 30.00 12.98
N TYR A 213 -13.66 28.92 13.27
CA TYR A 213 -12.31 28.75 12.77
C TYR A 213 -12.41 28.26 11.32
N ALA A 214 -11.92 29.09 10.41
CA ALA A 214 -12.07 28.87 8.98
C ALA A 214 -10.76 29.06 8.23
N MET A 215 -10.76 28.60 7.00
CA MET A 215 -9.68 28.80 6.05
C MET A 215 -10.21 29.52 4.82
N THR A 216 -9.53 30.58 4.40
CA THR A 216 -9.78 31.28 3.15
C THR A 216 -9.26 30.50 1.94
N SER A 217 -9.64 30.90 0.72
CA SER A 217 -9.16 30.26 -0.52
C SER A 217 -7.64 30.29 -0.69
N ASP A 218 -6.96 31.32 -0.17
CA ASP A 218 -5.50 31.47 -0.14
C ASP A 218 -4.84 30.72 1.04
N LYS A 219 -5.60 29.88 1.76
CA LYS A 219 -5.14 29.02 2.88
C LYS A 219 -4.69 29.78 4.12
N LYS A 220 -5.19 30.99 4.34
CA LYS A 220 -5.02 31.67 5.62
C LYS A 220 -6.05 31.14 6.61
N TYR A 221 -5.59 30.88 7.83
CA TYR A 221 -6.48 30.51 8.92
C TYR A 221 -7.01 31.76 9.57
N ILE A 222 -8.32 31.79 9.79
CA ILE A 222 -9.01 32.94 10.35
C ILE A 222 -10.00 32.50 11.43
N LEU A 223 -10.36 33.46 12.28
CA LEU A 223 -11.48 33.38 13.20
C LEU A 223 -12.48 34.48 12.83
N ILE A 224 -13.74 34.11 12.59
CA ILE A 224 -14.80 35.04 12.18
C ILE A 224 -16.09 34.73 12.95
N PRO A 225 -16.89 35.74 13.35
CA PRO A 225 -18.18 35.49 13.98
C PRO A 225 -19.08 34.60 13.11
N ALA A 226 -19.73 33.60 13.71
CA ALA A 226 -20.59 32.68 12.98
C ALA A 226 -21.81 33.38 12.35
N SER A 227 -22.32 34.44 13.00
CA SER A 227 -23.42 35.26 12.50
C SER A 227 -23.12 36.01 11.20
N ALA A 228 -21.84 36.18 10.85
CA ALA A 228 -21.42 36.84 9.61
C ALA A 228 -21.30 35.87 8.42
N VAL A 229 -21.50 34.56 8.66
CA VAL A 229 -21.25 33.50 7.69
C VAL A 229 -22.52 32.69 7.48
N THR A 230 -22.91 32.51 6.22
CA THR A 230 -23.94 31.54 5.82
C THR A 230 -23.25 30.30 5.28
N LEU A 231 -23.55 29.13 5.86
CA LEU A 231 -23.05 27.84 5.38
C LEU A 231 -23.82 27.42 4.12
N ASP A 232 -23.12 26.78 3.18
CA ASP A 232 -23.76 26.24 1.96
C ASP A 232 -24.75 25.11 2.29
N ASP A 233 -24.50 24.37 3.39
CA ASP A 233 -25.40 23.39 3.96
C ASP A 233 -26.02 23.96 5.26
N PRO A 234 -27.32 24.32 5.27
CA PRO A 234 -27.97 24.89 6.44
C PRO A 234 -28.12 23.88 7.59
N ASN A 235 -28.01 22.57 7.30
CA ASN A 235 -28.06 21.49 8.29
C ASN A 235 -26.67 21.05 8.76
N ALA A 236 -25.62 21.82 8.46
CA ALA A 236 -24.25 21.50 8.82
C ALA A 236 -24.03 21.45 10.33
N ALA A 237 -23.76 20.26 10.85
CA ALA A 237 -23.28 20.06 12.22
C ALA A 237 -21.79 20.40 12.34
N VAL A 238 -21.46 21.70 12.38
CA VAL A 238 -20.07 22.16 12.58
C VAL A 238 -19.58 21.71 13.96
N LEU A 239 -18.50 20.93 13.97
CA LEU A 239 -17.88 20.37 15.18
C LEU A 239 -17.34 21.48 16.10
N THR A 240 -17.32 21.24 17.40
CA THR A 240 -16.55 22.07 18.34
C THR A 240 -15.04 21.83 18.20
N SER A 241 -14.21 22.73 18.73
CA SER A 241 -12.75 22.56 18.76
C SER A 241 -12.31 21.22 19.36
N GLU A 242 -12.94 20.78 20.46
CA GLU A 242 -12.64 19.50 21.11
C GLU A 242 -13.00 18.30 20.22
N GLN A 243 -14.20 18.32 19.62
CA GLN A 243 -14.66 17.26 18.72
C GLN A 243 -13.81 17.17 17.45
N TYR A 244 -13.41 18.32 16.89
CA TYR A 244 -12.51 18.41 15.76
C TYR A 244 -11.14 17.83 16.12
N SER A 245 -10.58 18.22 17.26
CA SER A 245 -9.28 17.75 17.75
C SER A 245 -9.27 16.24 18.00
N ALA A 246 -10.33 15.70 18.62
CA ALA A 246 -10.51 14.27 18.83
C ALA A 246 -10.59 13.49 17.51
N SER A 247 -11.37 14.00 16.54
CA SER A 247 -11.49 13.39 15.20
C SER A 247 -10.15 13.41 14.45
N ASN A 248 -9.44 14.54 14.51
CA ASN A 248 -8.13 14.67 13.89
C ASN A 248 -7.09 13.73 14.52
N LYS A 249 -7.10 13.60 15.86
CA LYS A 249 -6.26 12.63 16.58
C LYS A 249 -6.56 11.20 16.14
N ASN A 250 -7.83 10.80 16.11
CA ASN A 250 -8.25 9.47 15.65
C ASN A 250 -7.81 9.19 14.20
N ALA A 251 -7.97 10.16 13.28
CA ALA A 251 -7.50 10.03 11.91
C ALA A 251 -5.97 9.85 11.82
N ASN A 252 -5.20 10.56 12.65
CA ASN A 252 -3.74 10.42 12.73
C ASN A 252 -3.32 9.06 13.34
N ASP A 253 -4.01 8.60 14.39
CA ASP A 253 -3.74 7.30 15.00
C ASP A 253 -4.01 6.16 14.01
N LEU A 254 -5.11 6.24 13.24
CA LEU A 254 -5.41 5.31 12.14
C LEU A 254 -4.35 5.37 11.02
N TYR A 255 -3.82 6.55 10.73
CA TYR A 255 -2.76 6.72 9.74
C TYR A 255 -1.46 6.01 10.19
N GLU A 256 -1.07 6.15 11.45
CA GLU A 256 0.11 5.48 12.01
C GLU A 256 -0.07 3.95 12.13
N GLN A 257 -1.28 3.49 12.45
CA GLN A 257 -1.62 2.06 12.39
C GLN A 257 -1.52 1.52 10.95
N ALA A 258 -2.06 2.25 9.97
CA ALA A 258 -1.98 1.87 8.57
C ALA A 258 -0.53 1.77 8.08
N LYS A 259 0.36 2.70 8.46
CA LYS A 259 1.79 2.61 8.13
C LYS A 259 2.42 1.32 8.64
N LYS A 260 2.21 0.98 9.92
CA LYS A 260 2.75 -0.24 10.54
C LYS A 260 2.20 -1.49 9.85
N ASP A 261 0.89 -1.55 9.64
CA ASP A 261 0.22 -2.70 9.04
C ASP A 261 0.52 -2.89 7.54
N LEU A 262 0.87 -1.80 6.85
CA LEU A 262 1.37 -1.82 5.48
C LEU A 262 2.90 -1.97 5.42
N ASN A 263 3.61 -1.99 6.54
CA ASN A 263 5.08 -2.02 6.59
C ASN A 263 5.73 -0.90 5.75
N ILE A 264 5.12 0.29 5.78
CA ILE A 264 5.70 1.50 5.19
C ILE A 264 6.73 2.02 6.19
N LYS A 265 8.02 1.99 5.81
CA LYS A 265 9.07 2.59 6.62
C LYS A 265 8.99 4.11 6.51
N ASP A 266 9.18 4.81 7.63
CA ASP A 266 9.38 6.24 7.60
C ASP A 266 10.79 6.52 7.04
N ASP A 267 10.85 7.08 5.82
CA ASP A 267 12.12 7.50 5.19
C ASP A 267 12.83 8.63 5.96
N ASN A 268 12.24 9.16 7.04
CA ASN A 268 12.81 10.21 7.86
C ASN A 268 13.59 9.71 9.10
N ALA A 269 13.71 8.40 9.32
CA ALA A 269 14.41 7.87 10.50
C ALA A 269 15.94 7.69 10.32
N SER A 270 16.54 8.12 9.20
CA SER A 270 17.99 7.94 8.94
C SER A 270 18.81 9.23 8.86
N SER A 271 18.31 10.36 9.39
CA SER A 271 19.09 11.60 9.50
C SER A 271 19.17 12.10 10.94
N ASN A 272 19.57 11.23 11.86
CA ASN A 272 20.17 11.63 13.13
C ASN A 272 20.85 10.40 13.75
N ASN A 273 22.13 10.24 13.43
CA ASN A 273 23.15 9.80 14.37
C ASN A 273 24.49 10.22 13.76
N ASN A 274 24.97 11.38 14.24
CA ASN A 274 26.38 11.71 14.27
C ASN A 274 27.15 10.62 15.01
#